data_AF-A0A9W4RIA0-F1
#
_entry.id   AF-A0A9W4RIA0-F1
#
_cell.length_a   1.000
_cell.length_b   1.000
_cell.length_c   1.000
_cell.angle_alpha   90.00
_cell.angle_beta   90.00
_cell.angle_gamma   90.00
#
_symmetry.space_group_name_H-M   'P 1'
#
loop_
_entity.id
_entity.type
_entity.pdbx_description
1 polymer ?
#
loop_
_entity_poly.entity_id
_entity_poly.type
_entity_poly.pdbx_seq_one_letter_code
_entity_poly.pdbx_strand_id
1 'polypeptide(L)'
;MVFVNLNLILVACAAAAAVAAPVNDDSAPVLVPRAEVSVFMCTDRGFRGDYRCLSSKAEEYLGSHMADNVRSEFIDRISSIRNNDRDRNTCTWYRERECRGDSYRNQDDSNLGDGNGRFNDAIRSYECRRK
;
A
#
# COMPACT_ATOMS: atom_id res chain seq x y z
N MET A 1 30.84 19.53 -76.26
CA MET A 1 31.45 20.40 -75.23
C MET A 1 30.33 20.78 -74.25
N VAL A 2 30.18 20.18 -73.06
CA VAL A 2 30.93 20.39 -71.78
C VAL A 2 30.65 21.80 -71.23
N PHE A 3 30.19 22.10 -69.99
CA PHE A 3 29.75 21.44 -68.72
C PHE A 3 28.70 22.41 -68.08
N VAL A 4 27.90 22.12 -67.04
CA VAL A 4 28.23 22.24 -65.59
C VAL A 4 27.15 21.57 -64.71
N ASN A 5 27.59 20.53 -64.01
CA ASN A 5 27.43 20.13 -62.61
C ASN A 5 26.16 20.53 -61.82
N LEU A 6 25.43 19.51 -61.33
CA LEU A 6 24.52 19.64 -60.21
C LEU A 6 24.71 18.50 -59.19
N ASN A 7 25.26 18.87 -58.04
CA ASN A 7 25.14 18.32 -56.68
C ASN A 7 25.35 16.81 -56.43
N LEU A 8 26.51 16.54 -55.84
CA LEU A 8 26.93 15.30 -55.20
C LEU A 8 26.07 15.03 -53.94
N ILE A 9 25.24 13.98 -53.95
CA ILE A 9 24.51 13.50 -52.77
C ILE A 9 25.33 12.38 -52.12
N LEU A 10 25.84 12.65 -50.90
CA LEU A 10 26.43 11.66 -50.01
C LEU A 10 25.35 10.69 -49.52
N VAL A 11 25.49 9.40 -49.82
CA VAL A 11 24.69 8.34 -49.21
C VAL A 11 25.62 7.47 -48.34
N ALA A 12 25.23 7.36 -47.07
CA ALA A 12 26.01 6.86 -45.96
C ALA A 12 26.22 5.32 -46.00
N CYS A 13 27.40 4.88 -45.53
CA CYS A 13 27.69 3.48 -45.23
C CYS A 13 26.74 2.92 -44.17
N ALA A 14 25.92 1.93 -44.53
CA ALA A 14 25.18 1.12 -43.57
C ALA A 14 26.10 0.02 -43.02
N ALA A 15 26.62 0.20 -41.80
CA ALA A 15 27.25 -0.88 -41.06
C ALA A 15 26.15 -1.75 -40.44
N ALA A 16 25.99 -2.98 -40.94
CA ALA A 16 25.11 -3.96 -40.33
C ALA A 16 25.78 -4.54 -39.07
N ALA A 17 25.34 -4.10 -37.89
CA ALA A 17 25.70 -4.73 -36.63
C ALA A 17 24.80 -5.96 -36.42
N ALA A 18 25.36 -7.16 -36.59
CA ALA A 18 24.73 -8.39 -36.15
C ALA A 18 24.77 -8.44 -34.62
N VAL A 19 23.64 -8.17 -33.97
CA VAL A 19 23.47 -8.40 -32.53
C VAL A 19 22.82 -9.76 -32.32
N ALA A 20 23.56 -10.67 -31.69
CA ALA A 20 23.01 -11.93 -31.18
C ALA A 20 21.93 -11.60 -30.13
N ALA A 21 20.72 -12.11 -30.32
CA ALA A 21 19.65 -11.94 -29.35
C ALA A 21 19.94 -12.78 -28.09
N PRO A 22 19.89 -12.21 -26.88
CA PRO A 22 19.89 -13.00 -25.67
C PRO A 22 18.59 -13.80 -25.57
N VAL A 23 18.70 -15.08 -25.24
CA VAL A 23 17.56 -15.93 -24.91
C VAL A 23 17.06 -15.48 -23.54
N ASN A 24 16.04 -14.63 -23.50
CA ASN A 24 15.38 -14.27 -22.26
C ASN A 24 14.41 -15.39 -21.88
N ASP A 25 14.75 -16.10 -20.81
CA ASP A 25 13.81 -16.93 -20.07
C ASP A 25 12.93 -16.00 -19.22
N ASP A 26 11.90 -15.41 -19.85
CA ASP A 26 10.98 -14.47 -19.21
C ASP A 26 9.96 -15.22 -18.33
N SER A 27 10.43 -15.89 -17.28
CA SER A 27 9.62 -16.11 -16.09
C SER A 27 9.66 -14.85 -15.22
N ALA A 28 9.11 -13.76 -15.74
CA ALA A 28 8.91 -12.55 -14.96
C ALA A 28 7.90 -12.86 -13.84
N PRO A 29 8.22 -12.58 -12.56
CA PRO A 29 7.22 -12.71 -11.51
C PRO A 29 6.08 -11.74 -11.82
N VAL A 30 4.86 -12.28 -11.95
CA VAL A 30 3.65 -11.49 -12.12
C VAL A 30 3.56 -10.55 -10.92
N LEU A 31 3.84 -9.26 -11.16
CA LEU A 31 3.60 -8.19 -10.20
C LEU A 31 2.08 -8.03 -10.09
N VAL A 32 1.46 -8.81 -9.20
CA VAL A 32 0.08 -8.56 -8.79
C VAL A 32 0.08 -7.18 -8.12
N PRO A 33 -0.69 -6.20 -8.62
CA PRO A 33 -0.80 -4.91 -7.97
C PRO A 33 -1.30 -5.14 -6.55
N ARG A 34 -0.52 -4.70 -5.55
CA ARG A 34 -0.95 -4.72 -4.15
C ARG A 34 -2.18 -3.83 -4.05
N ALA A 35 -3.34 -4.41 -3.76
CA ALA A 35 -4.51 -3.60 -3.51
C ALA A 35 -4.27 -2.87 -2.17
N GLU A 36 -4.52 -1.57 -2.16
CA GLU A 36 -4.27 -0.72 -0.99
C GLU A 36 -5.59 -0.55 -0.23
N VAL A 37 -5.62 -0.93 1.05
CA VAL A 37 -6.78 -0.74 1.93
C VAL A 37 -6.63 0.58 2.66
N SER A 38 -7.62 1.46 2.52
CA SER A 38 -7.67 2.71 3.27
C SER A 38 -8.23 2.47 4.67
N VAL A 39 -7.37 2.68 5.67
CA VAL A 39 -7.74 2.69 7.09
C VAL A 39 -7.49 4.06 7.69
N PHE A 40 -8.34 4.42 8.66
CA PHE A 40 -8.32 5.67 9.39
C PHE A 40 -8.19 5.37 10.88
N MET A 41 -7.16 5.94 11.53
CA MET A 41 -6.96 5.80 12.97
C MET A 41 -6.73 7.18 13.59
N CYS A 42 -7.63 7.66 14.43
CA CYS A 42 -7.58 9.03 14.95
C CYS A 42 -7.32 9.07 16.45
N THR A 43 -6.62 10.12 16.90
CA THR A 43 -6.39 10.31 18.33
C THR A 43 -7.60 10.85 19.07
N ASP A 44 -8.55 11.45 18.35
CA ASP A 44 -9.80 11.94 18.90
C ASP A 44 -10.94 10.96 18.62
N ARG A 45 -11.99 11.04 19.44
CA ARG A 45 -13.26 10.34 19.19
C ARG A 45 -14.02 11.01 18.05
N GLY A 46 -14.94 10.26 17.43
CA GLY A 46 -15.80 10.78 16.38
C GLY A 46 -15.07 11.13 15.09
N PHE A 47 -13.88 10.56 14.86
CA PHE A 47 -13.05 10.81 13.67
C PHE A 47 -12.68 12.27 13.47
N ARG A 48 -12.56 13.04 14.57
CA ARG A 48 -12.30 14.48 14.50
C ARG A 48 -10.81 14.77 14.34
N GLY A 49 -10.52 15.89 13.68
CA GLY A 49 -9.18 16.46 13.56
C GLY A 49 -8.33 15.70 12.56
N ASP A 50 -8.56 15.91 11.26
CA ASP A 50 -7.91 15.18 10.15
C ASP A 50 -6.37 15.09 10.25
N TYR A 51 -5.72 16.11 10.82
CA TYR A 51 -4.26 16.13 11.06
C TYR A 51 -3.79 15.24 12.22
N ARG A 52 -4.73 14.65 12.95
CA ARG A 52 -4.54 13.68 14.05
C ARG A 52 -5.10 12.32 13.70
N CYS A 53 -5.27 12.06 12.41
CA CYS A 53 -5.68 10.78 11.87
C CYS A 53 -4.55 10.22 11.00
N LEU A 54 -4.19 8.97 11.28
CA LEU A 54 -3.35 8.20 10.38
C LEU A 54 -4.25 7.64 9.29
N SER A 55 -4.06 8.12 8.06
CA SER A 55 -4.52 7.41 6.88
C SER A 55 -3.39 6.51 6.43
N SER A 56 -3.54 5.21 6.61
CA SER A 56 -2.60 4.23 6.07
C SER A 56 -3.25 3.42 4.96
N LYS A 57 -2.41 3.09 3.99
CA LYS A 57 -2.70 2.13 2.94
C LYS A 57 -2.15 0.81 3.46
N ALA A 58 -3.01 -0.02 4.05
CA ALA A 58 -2.62 -1.37 4.42
C ALA A 58 -2.45 -2.15 3.11
N GLU A 59 -1.42 -2.98 3.02
CA GLU A 59 -1.30 -3.89 1.87
C GLU A 59 -2.37 -4.97 1.98
N GLU A 60 -3.24 -5.09 0.96
CA GLU A 60 -4.21 -6.19 0.85
C GLU A 60 -3.45 -7.45 0.45
N TYR A 61 -3.47 -8.47 1.31
CA TYR A 61 -2.81 -9.74 1.04
C TYR A 61 -3.80 -10.84 0.66
N LEU A 62 -3.46 -11.59 -0.40
CA LEU A 62 -4.15 -12.80 -0.87
C LEU A 62 -3.72 -14.09 -0.13
N GLY A 63 -3.03 -13.99 1.01
CA GLY A 63 -2.69 -15.17 1.82
C GLY A 63 -1.44 -15.12 2.71
N SER A 64 -0.58 -14.09 2.60
CA SER A 64 0.57 -13.90 3.50
C SER A 64 0.28 -12.84 4.56
N HIS A 65 0.40 -13.22 5.83
CA HIS A 65 0.14 -12.36 7.00
C HIS A 65 1.29 -11.33 7.14
N MET A 66 1.16 -10.14 6.54
CA MET A 66 2.05 -9.03 6.91
C MET A 66 1.28 -8.04 7.77
N ALA A 67 1.84 -7.78 8.94
CA ALA A 67 1.29 -6.88 9.93
C ALA A 67 1.77 -5.45 9.65
N ASP A 68 0.84 -4.49 9.67
CA ASP A 68 1.18 -3.08 9.67
C ASP A 68 1.29 -2.58 11.12
N ASN A 69 2.47 -2.09 11.51
CA ASN A 69 2.66 -1.47 12.81
C ASN A 69 2.14 -0.02 12.80
N VAL A 70 1.51 0.38 13.91
CA VAL A 70 1.13 1.78 14.14
C VAL A 70 2.39 2.63 14.25
N ARG A 71 2.38 3.80 13.58
CA ARG A 71 3.46 4.79 13.67
C ARG A 71 3.62 5.31 15.10
N SER A 72 4.85 5.52 15.54
CA SER A 72 5.16 5.76 16.95
C SER A 72 4.45 6.96 17.57
N GLU A 73 4.13 7.98 16.79
CA GLU A 73 3.43 9.19 17.24
C GLU A 73 1.92 9.00 17.50
N PHE A 74 1.36 7.86 17.07
CA PHE A 74 -0.03 7.46 17.29
C PHE A 74 -0.20 6.37 18.36
N ILE A 75 0.91 5.72 18.74
CA ILE A 75 0.91 4.74 19.84
C ILE A 75 0.38 5.42 21.11
N ASP A 76 -0.42 4.71 21.90
CA ASP A 76 -1.03 5.20 23.15
C ASP A 76 -2.01 6.37 23.00
N ARG A 77 -2.54 6.60 21.79
CA ARG A 77 -3.37 7.77 21.52
C ARG A 77 -4.63 7.50 20.70
N ILE A 78 -4.76 6.32 20.09
CA ILE A 78 -5.84 6.04 19.15
C ILE A 78 -7.17 5.83 19.90
N SER A 79 -8.13 6.71 19.61
CA SER A 79 -9.46 6.73 20.25
C SER A 79 -10.61 6.42 19.27
N SER A 80 -10.36 6.43 17.96
CA SER A 80 -11.32 5.96 16.96
C SER A 80 -10.65 5.33 15.74
N ILE A 81 -11.33 4.38 15.10
CA ILE A 81 -10.86 3.62 13.94
C ILE A 81 -11.94 3.45 12.88
N ARG A 82 -11.52 3.42 11.61
CA ARG A 82 -12.40 3.10 10.49
C ARG A 82 -11.63 2.39 9.38
N ASN A 83 -12.17 1.29 8.90
CA ASN A 83 -11.83 0.72 7.61
C ASN A 83 -12.74 1.38 6.56
N ASN A 84 -12.16 2.24 5.72
CA ASN A 84 -12.91 2.94 4.66
C ASN A 84 -13.33 1.99 3.54
N ASP A 85 -12.64 0.87 3.39
CA ASP A 85 -12.88 -0.18 2.40
C ASP A 85 -13.59 -1.41 3.00
N ARG A 86 -14.34 -1.24 4.10
CA ARG A 86 -15.00 -2.33 4.84
C ARG A 86 -15.95 -3.20 4.01
N ASP A 87 -16.42 -2.72 2.86
CA ASP A 87 -17.28 -3.50 1.97
C ASP A 87 -16.49 -4.57 1.19
N ARG A 88 -15.19 -4.33 0.97
CA ARG A 88 -14.29 -5.20 0.20
C ARG A 88 -13.32 -5.98 1.08
N ASN A 89 -12.95 -5.43 2.23
CA ASN A 89 -11.90 -5.94 3.09
C ASN A 89 -12.37 -5.97 4.55
N THR A 90 -11.69 -6.76 5.37
CA THR A 90 -11.87 -6.81 6.83
C THR A 90 -10.53 -6.57 7.50
N CYS A 91 -10.47 -5.63 8.44
CA CYS A 91 -9.27 -5.36 9.23
C CYS A 91 -9.39 -5.96 10.63
N THR A 92 -8.28 -6.48 11.16
CA THR A 92 -8.15 -6.88 12.56
C THR A 92 -7.09 -6.02 13.23
N TRP A 93 -7.42 -5.48 14.40
CA TRP A 93 -6.58 -4.57 15.19
C TRP A 93 -6.02 -5.31 16.39
N TYR A 94 -4.78 -5.01 16.77
CA TYR A 94 -4.03 -5.77 17.77
C TYR A 94 -3.39 -4.86 18.81
N ARG A 95 -3.30 -5.36 20.04
CA ARG A 95 -2.70 -4.64 21.18
C ARG A 95 -1.19 -4.72 21.23
N GLU A 96 -0.59 -5.60 20.44
CA GLU A 96 0.86 -5.73 20.31
C GLU A 96 1.29 -5.46 18.88
N ARG A 97 2.60 -5.33 18.68
CA ARG A 97 3.20 -5.21 17.35
C ARG A 97 3.10 -6.53 16.59
N GLU A 98 3.29 -6.48 15.29
CA GLU A 98 3.34 -7.68 14.44
C GLU A 98 2.06 -8.55 14.49
N CYS A 99 0.89 -7.92 14.67
CA CYS A 99 -0.42 -8.56 14.78
C CYS A 99 -0.53 -9.64 15.86
N ARG A 100 -0.06 -9.33 17.08
CA ARG A 100 -0.08 -10.24 18.23
C ARG A 100 -0.97 -9.74 19.38
N GLY A 101 -1.19 -10.62 20.35
CA GLY A 101 -1.97 -10.33 21.55
C GLY A 101 -3.48 -10.30 21.29
N ASP A 102 -4.22 -9.61 22.17
CA ASP A 102 -5.66 -9.46 22.02
C ASP A 102 -5.98 -8.77 20.69
N SER A 103 -7.10 -9.19 20.07
CA SER A 103 -7.56 -8.67 18.79
C SER A 103 -8.95 -8.06 18.86
N TYR A 104 -9.19 -7.09 17.98
CA TYR A 104 -10.47 -6.41 17.79
C TYR A 104 -10.83 -6.40 16.31
N ARG A 105 -12.09 -6.69 15.98
CA ARG A 105 -12.54 -6.84 14.58
C ARG A 105 -13.62 -5.85 14.18
N ASN A 106 -13.92 -4.85 15.02
CA ASN A 106 -14.85 -3.81 14.59
C ASN A 106 -14.23 -3.00 13.44
N GLN A 107 -15.04 -2.71 12.43
CA GLN A 107 -14.58 -2.04 11.21
C GLN A 107 -14.80 -0.52 11.26
N ASP A 108 -15.70 -0.04 12.11
CA ASP A 108 -16.04 1.38 12.24
C ASP A 108 -16.40 1.64 13.70
N ASP A 109 -15.47 2.26 14.43
CA ASP A 109 -15.61 2.56 15.85
C ASP A 109 -15.20 3.99 16.13
N SER A 110 -16.19 4.83 16.40
CA SER A 110 -15.99 6.24 16.67
C SER A 110 -15.53 6.53 18.10
N ASN A 111 -15.58 5.55 19.00
CA ASN A 111 -15.26 5.75 20.41
C ASN A 111 -14.80 4.44 21.07
N LEU A 112 -13.51 4.14 20.94
CA LEU A 112 -12.88 2.97 21.56
C LEU A 112 -12.93 3.00 23.11
N GLY A 113 -13.24 4.16 23.70
CA GLY A 113 -13.35 4.38 25.13
C GLY A 113 -14.75 4.18 25.70
N ASP A 114 -15.73 3.73 24.91
CA ASP A 114 -17.10 3.47 25.37
C ASP A 114 -17.27 2.17 26.19
N GLY A 115 -16.19 1.42 26.36
CA GLY A 115 -16.16 0.16 27.11
C GLY A 115 -16.10 -1.08 26.22
N ASN A 116 -16.18 -0.94 24.90
CA ASN A 116 -16.13 -2.06 23.98
C ASN A 116 -14.68 -2.45 23.67
N GLY A 117 -14.27 -3.64 24.11
CA GLY A 117 -13.01 -4.27 23.71
C GLY A 117 -11.74 -3.82 24.43
N ARG A 118 -11.73 -2.73 25.21
CA ARG A 118 -10.53 -2.18 25.88
C ARG A 118 -9.40 -1.80 24.88
N PHE A 119 -9.76 -1.32 23.70
CA PHE A 119 -8.81 -0.94 22.64
C PHE A 119 -8.48 0.55 22.60
N ASN A 120 -9.10 1.38 23.46
CA ASN A 120 -8.75 2.80 23.59
C ASN A 120 -7.27 2.95 23.93
N ASP A 121 -6.54 3.68 23.09
CA ASP A 121 -5.10 3.91 23.22
C ASP A 121 -4.25 2.63 23.18
N ALA A 122 -4.83 1.47 22.90
CA ALA A 122 -4.13 0.19 23.03
C ALA A 122 -3.70 -0.41 21.69
N ILE A 123 -4.14 0.12 20.55
CA ILE A 123 -3.79 -0.44 19.23
C ILE A 123 -2.30 -0.21 18.95
N ARG A 124 -1.62 -1.25 18.46
CA ARG A 124 -0.19 -1.25 18.12
C ARG A 124 0.10 -1.79 16.72
N SER A 125 -0.76 -2.64 16.19
CA SER A 125 -0.67 -3.10 14.81
C SER A 125 -2.05 -3.50 14.28
N TYR A 126 -2.12 -3.68 12.97
CA TYR A 126 -3.33 -4.13 12.28
C TYR A 126 -2.95 -4.90 11.01
N GLU A 127 -3.86 -5.74 10.55
CA GLU A 127 -3.81 -6.33 9.22
C GLU A 127 -5.18 -6.22 8.57
N CYS A 128 -5.21 -6.12 7.24
CA CYS A 128 -6.43 -6.10 6.46
C CYS A 128 -6.40 -7.20 5.41
N ARG A 129 -7.51 -7.94 5.30
CA ARG A 129 -7.66 -9.07 4.38
C ARG A 129 -8.86 -8.84 3.48
N ARG A 130 -8.76 -9.29 2.23
CA ARG A 130 -9.90 -9.32 1.31
C ARG A 130 -10.99 -10.25 1.87
N LYS A 131 -12.25 -9.90 1.65
CA LYS A 131 -13.40 -10.79 1.93
C LYS A 131 -13.56 -11.88 0.87
#